data_AF-A0A8X7VEK2-F1
#
_entry.id   AF-A0A8X7VEK2-F1
#
_cell.length_a   1.000
_cell.length_b   1.000
_cell.length_c   1.000
_cell.angle_alpha   90.00
_cell.angle_beta   90.00
_cell.angle_gamma   90.00
#
_symmetry.space_group_name_H-M   'P 1'
#
loop_
_entity.id
_entity.type
_entity.pdbx_description
1 polymer ?
#
loop_
_entity_poly.entity_id
_entity_poly.type
_entity_poly.pdbx_seq_one_letter_code
_entity_poly.pdbx_strand_id
1 'polypeptide(L)' 'MGVDLRDMKPSSRTLTGFNGASEQMIGTIRLPVYAGGLTKTVKFSVVRAKAPYNAILGTPWLHSMQAIPSSYH' A
#
# COMPACT_ATOMS: atom_id res chain seq x y z
N MET A 1 -8.21 9.87 -1.79
CA MET A 1 -6.76 10.03 -1.59
C MET A 1 -6.28 11.01 -2.65
N GLY A 2 -5.74 12.17 -2.29
CA GLY A 2 -5.32 13.22 -3.25
C GLY A 2 -4.00 12.88 -3.93
N VAL A 3 -3.99 11.81 -4.72
CA VAL A 3 -2.79 11.31 -5.42
C VAL A 3 -3.03 11.42 -6.92
N ASP A 4 -2.19 12.18 -7.61
CA ASP A 4 -2.24 12.30 -9.06
C ASP A 4 -1.51 11.12 -9.72
N LEU A 5 -2.06 10.64 -10.85
CA LEU A 5 -1.44 9.57 -11.64
C LEU A 5 -0.10 9.98 -12.25
N ARG A 6 0.12 11.29 -12.44
CA ARG A 6 1.36 11.87 -12.99
C ARG A 6 2.56 11.68 -12.07
N ASP A 7 2.33 11.56 -10.76
CA ASP A 7 3.40 11.33 -9.77
C ASP A 7 3.78 9.85 -9.65
N MET A 8 3.14 8.98 -10.44
CA MET A 8 3.35 7.54 -10.39
C MET A 8 4.31 7.10 -11.49
N LYS A 9 5.19 6.15 -11.15
CA LYS A 9 5.92 5.39 -12.15
C LYS A 9 5.01 4.29 -12.71
N PRO A 10 4.64 4.31 -14.00
CA PRO A 10 3.75 3.32 -14.58
C PRO A 10 4.34 1.90 -14.47
N SER A 11 3.47 0.91 -14.35
CA SER A 11 3.85 -0.50 -14.26
C SER A 11 2.86 -1.35 -15.05
N SER A 12 3.35 -2.35 -15.78
CA SER A 12 2.52 -3.33 -16.49
C SER A 12 2.28 -4.61 -15.68
N ARG A 13 2.60 -4.59 -14.38
CA ARG A 13 2.49 -5.76 -13.51
C ARG A 13 1.05 -5.96 -13.03
N THR A 14 0.68 -7.21 -12.80
CA THR A 14 -0.62 -7.58 -12.24
C THR A 14 -0.47 -7.93 -10.75
N LEU A 15 -1.48 -7.60 -9.96
CA LEU A 15 -1.61 -7.99 -8.56
C LEU A 15 -2.73 -9.02 -8.43
N THR A 16 -2.38 -10.23 -7.99
CA THR A 16 -3.35 -11.32 -7.79
C THR A 16 -3.76 -11.39 -6.32
N GLY A 17 -5.07 -11.32 -6.08
CA GLY A 17 -5.68 -11.47 -4.77
C GLY A 17 -5.89 -12.93 -4.37
N PHE A 18 -6.26 -13.14 -3.11
CA PHE A 18 -6.50 -14.47 -2.55
C PHE A 18 -7.63 -15.25 -3.27
N ASN A 19 -8.63 -14.53 -3.79
CA ASN A 19 -9.73 -15.10 -4.58
C ASN A 19 -9.34 -15.47 -6.02
N GLY A 20 -8.05 -15.39 -6.37
CA GLY A 20 -7.55 -15.61 -7.74
C GLY A 20 -7.83 -14.46 -8.71
N ALA A 21 -8.59 -13.43 -8.30
CA ALA A 21 -8.81 -12.26 -9.12
C ALA A 21 -7.51 -11.48 -9.27
N SER A 22 -7.26 -10.96 -10.47
CA SER A 22 -6.01 -10.28 -10.81
C SER A 22 -6.30 -8.91 -11.38
N GLU A 23 -5.73 -7.88 -10.76
CA GLU A 23 -5.93 -6.48 -11.13
C GLU A 23 -4.65 -5.89 -11.70
N GLN A 24 -4.75 -5.16 -12.81
CA GLN A 24 -3.59 -4.46 -13.37
C GLN A 24 -3.16 -3.32 -12.44
N MET A 25 -1.87 -3.25 -12.16
CA MET A 25 -1.30 -2.11 -11.46
C MET A 25 -1.29 -0.90 -12.38
N ILE A 26 -1.68 0.25 -11.84
CA ILE A 26 -1.51 1.54 -12.51
C ILE A 26 -0.03 1.93 -12.47
N GLY A 27 0.62 1.70 -11.33
CA GLY A 27 2.00 2.08 -11.14
C GLY A 27 2.47 1.95 -9.70
N THR A 28 3.61 2.56 -9.42
CA THR A 28 4.16 2.67 -8.07
C THR A 28 4.41 4.11 -7.71
N ILE A 29 4.14 4.45 -6.45
CA ILE A 29 4.34 5.79 -5.89
C ILE A 29 5.04 5.70 -4.53
N ARG A 30 5.81 6.74 -4.18
CA ARG A 30 6.42 6.85 -2.85
C ARG A 30 5.64 7.89 -2.06
N LEU A 31 5.03 7.48 -0.95
CA LEU A 31 4.24 8.38 -0.10
C LEU A 31 4.79 8.36 1.34
N PRO A 32 4.87 9.52 2.01
CA PRO A 32 5.13 9.56 3.44
C PRO A 32 3.90 9.05 4.20
N VAL A 33 4.11 8.10 5.11
CA VAL A 33 3.10 7.57 6.02
C VAL A 33 3.48 7.96 7.43
N TYR A 34 2.59 8.67 8.12
CA TYR A 34 2.74 9.03 9.52
C TYR A 34 1.89 8.12 10.40
N ALA A 35 2.50 7.48 11.39
CA ALA A 35 1.82 6.65 12.38
C ALA A 35 2.65 6.56 13.67
N GLY A 36 2.01 6.57 14.82
CA GLY A 36 2.69 6.39 16.12
C GLY A 36 3.82 7.39 16.38
N GLY A 37 3.72 8.63 15.89
CA GLY A 37 4.77 9.65 16.04
C GLY A 37 5.91 9.57 15.02
N LEU A 38 5.90 8.59 14.12
CA LEU A 38 6.96 8.35 13.14
C LEU A 38 6.47 8.52 11.71
N THR A 39 7.27 9.16 10.86
CA THR A 39 7.04 9.24 9.42
C THR A 39 7.99 8.30 8.67
N LYS A 40 7.46 7.44 7.81
CA LYS A 40 8.26 6.61 6.88
C LYS A 40 7.75 6.76 5.46
N THR A 41 8.68 6.92 4.51
CA THR A 41 8.36 6.91 3.08
C THR A 41 8.20 5.48 2.58
N VAL A 42 7.00 5.14 2.12
CA VAL A 42 6.65 3.79 1.68
C VAL A 42 6.41 3.79 0.17
N LYS A 43 6.92 2.75 -0.50
CA LYS A 43 6.61 2.50 -1.91
C LYS A 43 5.30 1.71 -2.00
N PHE A 44 4.26 2.34 -2.52
CA PHE A 44 2.97 1.71 -2.77
C PHE A 44 2.87 1.21 -4.21
N SER A 45 2.18 0.08 -4.36
CA SER A 45 1.63 -0.39 -5.62
C SER A 45 0.20 0.10 -5.74
N VAL A 46 -0.11 0.86 -6.79
CA VAL A 46 -1.44 1.46 -6.98
C VAL A 46 -2.22 0.60 -7.98
N VAL A 47 -3.43 0.22 -7.60
CA VAL A 47 -4.38 -0.55 -8.43
C VAL A 47 -5.71 0.19 -8.47
N ARG A 48 -6.48 0.02 -9.56
CA ARG A 48 -7.83 0.57 -9.69
C ARG A 48 -8.86 -0.52 -9.34
N ALA A 49 -9.05 -0.77 -8.06
CA ALA A 49 -10.03 -1.76 -7.58
C ALA A 49 -11.05 -1.14 -6.63
N LYS A 50 -12.29 -1.64 -6.65
CA LYS A 50 -13.26 -1.37 -5.58
C LYS A 50 -12.90 -2.27 -4.39
N ALA A 51 -12.23 -1.70 -3.40
CA ALA A 51 -11.81 -2.42 -2.20
C ALA A 51 -12.42 -1.76 -0.94
N PRO A 52 -12.66 -2.52 0.15
CA PRO A 52 -13.12 -1.96 1.42
C PRO A 52 -12.04 -1.11 2.12
N TYR A 53 -10.80 -1.16 1.65
CA TYR A 53 -9.66 -0.43 2.21
C TYR A 53 -9.01 0.45 1.15
N ASN A 54 -8.54 1.63 1.56
CA ASN A 54 -7.84 2.58 0.69
C ASN A 54 -6.35 2.26 0.52
N ALA A 55 -5.72 1.63 1.52
CA ALA A 55 -4.30 1.28 1.53
C ALA A 55 -4.09 0.03 2.39
N ILE A 56 -3.10 -0.77 2.03
CA ILE A 56 -2.68 -1.96 2.78
C ILE A 56 -1.21 -1.80 3.13
N LEU A 57 -0.89 -1.87 4.42
CA LEU A 57 0.47 -1.86 4.93
C LEU A 57 0.78 -3.26 5.46
N GLY A 58 1.68 -3.95 4.78
CA GLY A 58 2.07 -5.30 5.16
C GLY A 58 3.05 -5.34 6.33
N THR A 59 3.35 -6.55 6.78
CA THR A 59 4.33 -6.87 7.82
C THR A 59 5.69 -6.19 7.66
N PRO A 60 6.28 -6.07 6.44
CA PRO A 60 7.56 -5.37 6.29
C PRO A 60 7.52 -3.91 6.75
N TRP A 61 6.40 -3.22 6.53
CA TRP A 61 6.24 -1.84 7.00
C TRP A 61 6.09 -1.80 8.53
N LEU A 62 5.29 -2.70 9.12
CA LEU A 62 5.15 -2.81 10.57
C LEU A 62 6.49 -3.06 11.27
N HIS A 63 7.30 -3.98 10.75
CA HIS A 63 8.65 -4.23 11.24
C HIS A 63 9.55 -2.99 11.13
N SER A 64 9.45 -2.23 10.03
CA SER A 64 10.22 -0.98 9.85
C SER A 64 9.84 0.12 10.85
N MET A 65 8.63 0.03 11.39
CA MET A 65 8.09 0.94 12.41
C MET A 65 8.35 0.45 13.84
N GLN A 66 8.96 -0.73 14.01
CA GLN A 66 9.06 -1.43 15.30
C GLN A 66 7.69 -1.57 15.98
N ALA A 67 6.63 -1.68 15.17
CA ALA A 67 5.27 -1.77 15.66
C ALA A 67 5.01 -3.19 16.17
N ILE A 68 4.48 -3.28 17.39
CA ILE A 68 4.01 -4.54 17.98
C ILE A 68 2.51 -4.64 17.69
N PRO A 69 2.06 -5.60 16.87
CA PRO A 69 0.63 -5.80 16.67
C PRO A 69 0.00 -6.23 17.99
N SER A 70 -1.04 -5.52 18.41
CA SER A 70 -1.84 -5.94 19.55
C SER A 70 -2.78 -7.06 19.11
N SER A 71 -2.71 -8.21 19.80
CA SER A 71 -3.72 -9.26 19.70
C SER A 71 -4.67 -9.12 20.90
N TYR A 72 -5.79 -8.46 20.70
CA TYR A 72 -6.90 -8.54 21.65
C TYR A 72 -7.67 -9.84 21.39
N HIS A 73 -7.93 -10.64 22.45
CA HIS A 73 -8.71 -11.88 22.39
C HIS A 73 -10.17 -11.61 22.72
#